data_AF-D9SUK9-F1
#
_entry.id   AF-D9SUK9-F1
#
_cell.length_a   1.000
_cell.length_b   1.000
_cell.length_c   1.000
_cell.angle_alpha   90.00
_cell.angle_beta   90.00
_cell.angle_gamma   90.00
#
_symmetry.space_group_name_H-M   'P 1'
#
loop_
_entity.id
_entity.type
_entity.pdbx_description
1 polymer ?
#
loop_
_entity_poly.entity_id
_entity_poly.type
_entity_poly.pdbx_seq_one_letter_code
_entity_poly.pdbx_strand_id
1 'polypeptide(L)' 'MHEASIAAEILMIVFTNIKAYNLKRVTLVLIKVGTFNAIDKESLTFAFNALTKGTACEGATIDLVTIDGFELLVEKIEGE' A
#
# COMPACT_ATOMS: atom_id res chain seq x y z
N MET A 1 10.45 4.96 11.47
CA MET A 1 10.60 5.77 10.21
C MET A 1 10.62 4.88 8.97
N HIS A 2 11.10 3.63 9.05
CA HIS A 2 11.20 2.68 7.94
C HIS A 2 9.86 2.34 7.24
N GLU A 3 8.80 2.04 7.99
CA GLU A 3 7.48 1.65 7.45
C GLU A 3 6.71 2.84 6.89
N ALA A 4 6.93 4.04 7.45
CA ALA A 4 6.32 5.26 6.95
C ALA A 4 6.87 5.64 5.56
N SER A 5 8.18 5.48 5.33
CA SER A 5 8.75 5.65 3.98
C SER A 5 8.22 4.61 3.01
N ILE A 6 8.11 3.35 3.43
CA ILE A 6 7.55 2.27 2.60
C ILE A 6 6.09 2.57 2.23
N ALA A 7 5.27 2.99 3.19
CA ALA A 7 3.88 3.38 2.94
C ALA A 7 3.79 4.56 1.96
N ALA A 8 4.66 5.56 2.10
CA ALA A 8 4.71 6.70 1.17
C ALA A 8 5.08 6.27 -0.25
N GLU A 9 6.06 5.37 -0.41
CA GLU A 9 6.45 4.82 -1.72
C GLU A 9 5.32 4.01 -2.37
N ILE A 10 4.65 3.15 -1.60
CA ILE A 10 3.46 2.42 -2.04
C ILE A 10 2.38 3.40 -2.51
N LEU A 11 2.10 4.44 -1.73
CA LEU A 11 1.07 5.44 -2.07
C LEU A 11 1.41 6.21 -3.35
N MET A 12 2.69 6.51 -3.63
CA MET A 12 3.06 7.13 -4.91
C MET A 12 2.67 6.24 -6.10
N ILE A 13 2.89 4.93 -6.00
CA ILE A 13 2.48 3.96 -7.04
C ILE A 13 0.95 3.93 -7.14
N VAL A 14 0.25 3.88 -6.01
CA VAL A 14 -1.22 3.83 -5.97
C VAL A 14 -1.83 5.10 -6.59
N PHE A 15 -1.36 6.29 -6.22
CA PHE A 15 -1.85 7.56 -6.78
C PHE A 15 -1.57 7.70 -8.27
N THR A 16 -0.46 7.14 -8.75
CA THR A 16 -0.17 7.09 -10.19
C THR A 16 -1.21 6.25 -10.92
N ASN A 17 -1.57 5.08 -10.37
CA ASN A 17 -2.60 4.21 -10.94
C ASN A 17 -4.01 4.81 -10.84
N ILE A 18 -4.35 5.45 -9.72
CA ILE A 18 -5.62 6.18 -9.57
C ILE A 18 -5.83 7.17 -10.72
N LYS A 19 -4.80 7.96 -11.04
CA LYS A 19 -4.85 8.91 -12.17
C LYS A 19 -4.93 8.20 -13.52
N ALA A 20 -4.13 7.15 -13.72
CA ALA A 20 -4.09 6.42 -14.99
C ALA A 20 -5.43 5.73 -15.33
N TYR A 21 -6.14 5.22 -14.32
CA TYR A 21 -7.39 4.48 -14.47
C TYR A 21 -8.64 5.29 -14.06
N ASN A 22 -8.50 6.58 -13.73
CA ASN A 22 -9.56 7.46 -13.25
C ASN A 22 -10.37 6.89 -12.08
N LEU A 23 -9.70 6.21 -11.15
CA LEU A 23 -10.32 5.73 -9.92
C LEU A 23 -10.72 6.94 -9.06
N LYS A 24 -11.93 6.92 -8.54
CA LYS A 24 -12.43 7.90 -7.57
C LYS A 24 -12.10 7.48 -6.14
N ARG A 25 -12.07 6.17 -5.88
CA ARG A 25 -11.81 5.61 -4.56
C ARG A 25 -11.10 4.27 -4.67
N VAL A 26 -10.12 4.03 -3.81
CA VAL A 26 -9.46 2.74 -3.63
C VAL A 26 -10.07 2.02 -2.43
N THR A 27 -10.37 0.74 -2.58
CA THR A 27 -10.93 -0.13 -1.53
C THR A 27 -9.92 -1.13 -1.00
N LEU A 28 -9.00 -1.60 -1.86
CA LEU A 28 -7.97 -2.57 -1.50
C LEU A 28 -6.64 -2.26 -2.20
N VAL A 29 -5.55 -2.39 -1.45
CA VAL A 29 -4.19 -2.45 -1.98
C VAL A 29 -3.55 -3.76 -1.50
N LEU A 30 -3.24 -4.65 -2.44
CA LEU A 30 -2.55 -5.91 -2.16
C LEU A 30 -1.05 -5.74 -2.41
N ILE A 31 -0.24 -6.03 -1.41
CA ILE A 31 1.21 -5.94 -1.46
C ILE A 31 1.80 -7.32 -1.26
N LYS A 32 2.75 -7.71 -2.11
CA LYS A 32 3.63 -8.85 -1.86
C LYS A 32 4.88 -8.37 -1.13
N VAL A 33 5.21 -9.04 -0.02
CA VAL A 33 6.34 -8.71 0.84
C VAL A 33 7.24 -9.92 1.01
N GLY A 34 8.49 -9.76 0.66
CA GLY A 34 9.58 -10.70 0.90
C GLY A 34 9.81 -10.94 2.39
N THR A 35 9.91 -12.21 2.79
CA THR A 35 10.17 -12.63 4.18
C THR A 35 11.43 -12.00 4.78
N PHE A 36 12.41 -11.61 3.96
CA PHE A 36 13.67 -11.04 4.43
C PHE A 36 13.63 -9.52 4.64
N ASN A 37 12.54 -8.84 4.29
CA ASN A 37 12.39 -7.40 4.51
C ASN A 37 12.04 -7.02 5.96
N ALA A 38 11.67 -7.99 6.81
CA ALA A 38 11.31 -7.77 8.21
C ALA A 38 10.28 -6.64 8.45
N ILE A 39 9.35 -6.44 7.49
CA ILE A 39 8.31 -5.41 7.58
C ILE A 39 7.29 -5.79 8.65
N ASP A 40 7.06 -4.87 9.59
CA ASP A 40 5.98 -5.00 10.55
C ASP A 40 4.62 -4.60 9.92
N LYS A 41 3.69 -5.58 9.86
CA LYS A 41 2.38 -5.39 9.22
C LYS A 41 1.56 -4.32 9.92
N GLU A 42 1.57 -4.28 11.24
CA GLU A 42 0.75 -3.34 12.02
C GLU A 42 1.25 -1.91 11.83
N SER A 43 2.57 -1.69 11.90
CA SER A 43 3.20 -0.39 11.68
C SER A 43 3.01 0.10 10.25
N LEU A 44 3.13 -0.77 9.24
CA LEU A 44 2.86 -0.39 7.85
C LEU A 44 1.39 -0.01 7.64
N THR A 45 0.47 -0.81 8.20
CA THR A 45 -0.97 -0.54 8.12
C THR A 45 -1.33 0.78 8.80
N PHE A 46 -0.75 1.03 9.97
CA PHE A 46 -0.91 2.29 10.70
C PHE A 46 -0.39 3.48 9.89
N ALA A 47 0.83 3.37 9.36
CA ALA A 47 1.43 4.43 8.55
C ALA A 47 0.60 4.71 7.28
N PHE A 48 0.15 3.66 6.58
CA PHE A 48 -0.73 3.79 5.43
C PHE A 48 -2.01 4.54 5.80
N ASN A 49 -2.72 4.12 6.84
CA ASN A 49 -3.95 4.77 7.30
C ASN A 49 -3.73 6.23 7.74
N ALA A 50 -2.58 6.55 8.32
CA ALA A 50 -2.25 7.92 8.69
C ALA A 50 -2.03 8.82 7.46
N LEU A 51 -1.36 8.29 6.43
CA LEU A 51 -1.01 9.01 5.20
C LEU A 51 -2.17 9.12 4.20
N THR A 52 -3.18 8.24 4.27
CA THR A 52 -4.30 8.23 3.32
C THR A 52 -5.48 9.13 3.70
N LYS A 53 -5.48 9.74 4.89
CA LYS A 53 -6.55 10.66 5.32
C LYS A 53 -6.70 11.83 4.35
N GLY A 54 -7.92 12.13 3.94
CA GLY A 54 -8.26 13.17 2.98
C GLY A 54 -7.91 12.83 1.53
N THR A 55 -7.61 11.56 1.22
CA THR A 55 -7.26 11.10 -0.13
C THR A 55 -8.25 10.06 -0.66
N ALA A 56 -8.15 9.72 -1.95
CA ALA A 56 -8.94 8.64 -2.56
C ALA A 56 -8.68 7.24 -1.96
N CYS A 57 -7.61 7.09 -1.18
CA CYS A 57 -7.27 5.86 -0.46
C CYS A 57 -7.79 5.83 0.99
N GLU A 58 -8.53 6.86 1.44
CA GLU A 58 -9.04 6.90 2.80
C GLU A 58 -10.00 5.73 3.07
N GLY A 59 -9.70 4.97 4.12
CA GLY A 59 -10.45 3.77 4.48
C GLY A 59 -10.21 2.56 3.57
N ALA A 60 -9.20 2.60 2.68
CA ALA A 60 -8.78 1.43 1.92
C ALA A 60 -8.12 0.38 2.83
N THR A 61 -8.33 -0.90 2.51
CA THR A 61 -7.64 -2.00 3.18
C THR A 61 -6.27 -2.21 2.54
N ILE A 62 -5.24 -2.42 3.35
CA ILE A 62 -3.92 -2.85 2.88
C ILE A 62 -3.67 -4.30 3.32
N ASP A 63 -3.54 -5.20 2.35
CA ASP A 63 -3.27 -6.61 2.59
C ASP A 63 -1.86 -6.97 2.18
N LEU A 64 -1.21 -7.75 3.03
CA LEU A 64 0.16 -8.23 2.83
C LEU A 64 0.15 -9.74 2.56
N VAL A 65 0.72 -10.13 1.44
CA VAL A 65 1.00 -11.52 1.09
C VAL A 65 2.49 -11.75 1.19
N THR A 66 2.89 -12.68 2.05
CA THR A 66 4.29 -13.02 2.25
C THR A 66 4.78 -13.92 1.12
N ILE A 67 5.95 -13.59 0.57
CA ILE A 67 6.68 -14.40 -0.42
C ILE A 67 8.13 -14.58 0.02
N ASP A 68 8.80 -15.63 -0.47
CA ASP A 68 10.21 -15.83 -0.19
C ASP A 68 11.06 -14.82 -0.97
N GLY A 69 11.98 -14.13 -0.27
CA GLY A 69 12.92 -13.18 -0.89
C GLY A 69 12.91 -11.77 -0.28
N PHE A 70 13.28 -10.78 -1.09
CA PHE A 70 13.42 -9.35 -0.72
C PHE A 70 12.43 -8.44 -1.46
N GLU A 71 11.49 -9.02 -2.19
CA GLU A 71 10.58 -8.29 -3.06
C GLU A 71 9.60 -7.44 -2.25
N LEU A 72 9.28 -6.26 -2.78
CA LEU A 72 8.19 -5.43 -2.30
C LEU A 72 7.43 -4.92 -3.52
N LEU A 73 6.24 -5.47 -3.75
CA LEU A 73 5.49 -5.26 -4.98
C LEU A 73 4.04 -4.88 -4.67
N VAL A 74 3.55 -3.81 -5.32
CA VAL A 74 2.12 -3.53 -5.39
C VAL A 74 1.52 -4.49 -6.40
N GLU A 75 0.92 -5.57 -5.91
CA GLU A 75 0.38 -6.65 -6.73
C GLU A 75 -0.97 -6.27 -7.36
N LYS A 76 -1.84 -5.62 -6.58
CA LYS A 76 -3.20 -5.30 -7.00
C LYS A 76 -3.71 -4.03 -6.33
N ILE A 77 -4.47 -3.25 -7.08
CA ILE A 77 -5.25 -2.11 -6.58
C ILE A 77 -6.68 -2.34 -7.02
N GLU A 78 -7.63 -2.29 -6.08
CA GLU A 78 -9.06 -2.33 -6.36
C GLU A 78 -9.71 -1.00 -5.98
N GLY A 79 -10.65 -0.54 -6.80
CA GLY A 79 -11.33 0.72 -6.60
C GLY A 79 -12.42 0.97 -7.63
N GLU A 80 -13.20 2.02 -7.39
CA GLU A 80 -14.29 2.53 -8.24
C GLU A 80 -14.02 3.96 -8.71
#